data_AF-A0A660S6Z3-F1
#
_entry.id   AF-A0A660S6Z3-F1
#
_cell.length_a   1.000
_cell.length_b   1.000
_cell.length_c   1.000
_cell.angle_alpha   90.00
_cell.angle_beta   90.00
_cell.angle_gamma   90.00
#
_symmetry.space_group_name_H-M   'P 1'
#
loop_
_entity.id
_entity.type
_entity.pdbx_description
1 polymer ?
#
loop_
_entity_poly.entity_id
_entity_poly.type
_entity_poly.pdbx_seq_one_letter_code
_entity_poly.pdbx_strand_id
1 'polypeptide(L)'
;ERFFRDLKVFGLEELTRNLNLDNVVKDKVYVSSQQLAKELLILEDYAFKEENIIFDETIKNLTETISKLISSDGFSQDRFKENFVILPDREFCYLLKSVLPVQPRVKLTSAKTASKYILPEGGEEKGNLWYEEFVPPESLFMSFIMDRPIVDKEKKYSALQFYEKCSEKLSLLQLGGNETVGYGWCVINYIRGLKDGQRK
;
A
#
# COMPACT_ATOMS: atom_id res chain seq x y z
N GLU A 1 11.05 7.07 7.99
CA GLU A 1 11.01 8.55 8.21
C GLU A 1 9.70 9.23 7.77
N ARG A 2 9.28 9.15 6.50
CA ARG A 2 8.08 9.86 5.98
C ARG A 2 6.81 9.58 6.80
N PHE A 3 6.55 8.32 7.10
CA PHE A 3 5.43 7.88 7.94
C PHE A 3 5.35 8.63 9.27
N PHE A 4 6.43 8.64 10.07
CA PHE A 4 6.47 9.32 11.38
C PHE A 4 6.27 10.84 11.25
N ARG A 5 6.89 11.46 10.24
CA ARG A 5 6.70 12.89 9.96
C ARG A 5 5.23 13.18 9.69
N ASP A 6 4.60 12.39 8.85
CA ASP A 6 3.21 12.63 8.46
C ASP A 6 2.28 12.38 9.66
N LEU A 7 2.46 11.31 10.45
CA LEU A 7 1.73 11.12 11.72
C LEU A 7 1.82 12.34 12.64
N LYS A 8 3.03 12.91 12.82
CA LYS A 8 3.22 14.12 13.63
C LYS A 8 2.47 15.33 13.06
N VAL A 9 2.45 15.51 11.74
CA VAL A 9 1.71 16.61 11.08
C VAL A 9 0.20 16.49 11.35
N PHE A 10 -0.33 15.26 11.39
CA PHE A 10 -1.74 14.98 11.62
C PHE A 10 -2.10 14.74 13.10
N GLY A 11 -1.18 14.98 14.04
CA GLY A 11 -1.45 14.85 15.47
C GLY A 11 -1.62 13.40 15.96
N LEU A 12 -1.04 12.45 15.23
CA LEU A 12 -1.10 11.00 15.44
C LEU A 12 0.22 10.44 15.98
N GLU A 13 1.14 11.29 16.46
CA GLU A 13 2.44 10.85 16.97
C GLU A 13 2.35 9.86 18.14
N GLU A 14 1.22 9.84 18.86
CA GLU A 14 0.90 8.89 19.93
C GLU A 14 0.96 7.43 19.47
N LEU A 15 0.59 7.15 18.21
CA LEU A 15 0.67 5.81 17.63
C LEU A 15 2.11 5.29 17.59
N THR A 16 3.09 6.18 17.61
CA THR A 16 4.50 5.85 17.48
C THR A 16 5.36 6.38 18.61
N ARG A 17 4.75 6.89 19.70
CA ARG A 17 5.49 7.59 20.78
C ARG A 17 6.56 6.71 21.44
N ASN A 18 6.33 5.40 21.49
CA ASN A 18 7.25 4.44 22.11
C ASN A 18 8.23 3.80 21.11
N LEU A 19 8.24 4.27 19.85
CA LEU A 19 9.08 3.71 18.81
C LEU A 19 10.30 4.60 18.62
N ASN A 20 11.45 4.09 19.00
CA ASN A 20 12.73 4.73 18.74
C ASN A 20 13.46 4.00 17.61
N LEU A 21 13.60 4.64 16.46
CA LEU A 21 14.33 4.10 15.30
C LEU A 21 15.77 4.60 15.19
N ASP A 22 16.30 5.30 16.19
CA ASP A 22 17.67 5.84 16.19
C ASP A 22 18.72 4.71 16.05
N ASN A 23 18.37 3.48 16.43
CA ASN A 23 19.20 2.29 16.31
C ASN A 23 19.05 1.55 14.97
N VAL A 24 18.19 2.02 14.06
CA VAL A 24 18.01 1.43 12.73
C VAL A 24 19.17 1.84 11.83
N VAL A 25 20.12 0.92 11.63
CA VAL A 25 21.26 1.07 10.74
C VAL A 25 20.76 1.00 9.29
N LYS A 26 21.10 2.01 8.49
CA LYS A 26 20.56 2.18 7.14
C LYS A 26 20.89 1.04 6.16
N ASP A 27 21.94 0.26 6.42
CA ASP A 27 22.44 -0.79 5.54
C ASP A 27 22.10 -2.22 6.02
N LYS A 28 21.13 -2.35 6.95
CA LYS A 28 20.68 -3.64 7.48
C LYS A 28 19.20 -3.87 7.17
N VAL A 29 18.82 -5.15 7.11
CA VAL A 29 17.43 -5.58 6.97
C VAL A 29 16.86 -5.84 8.35
N TYR A 30 15.76 -5.21 8.68
CA TYR A 30 15.07 -5.43 9.95
C TYR A 30 13.80 -6.25 9.74
N VAL A 31 13.55 -7.19 10.64
CA VAL A 31 12.40 -8.10 10.55
C VAL A 31 11.55 -8.08 11.81
N SER A 32 10.24 -8.21 11.65
CA SER A 32 9.28 -8.18 12.77
C SER A 32 9.12 -9.51 13.51
N SER A 33 9.63 -10.62 12.97
CA SER A 33 9.48 -11.95 13.55
C SER A 33 10.80 -12.73 13.56
N GLN A 34 11.01 -13.52 14.61
CA GLN A 34 12.19 -14.39 14.73
C GLN A 34 12.27 -15.42 13.59
N GLN A 35 11.12 -15.81 13.01
CA GLN A 35 11.06 -16.73 11.88
C GLN A 35 11.70 -16.16 10.61
N LEU A 36 11.73 -14.83 10.45
CA LEU A 36 12.41 -14.16 9.34
C LEU A 36 13.90 -13.96 9.61
N ALA A 37 14.31 -13.93 10.88
CA ALA A 37 15.71 -13.83 11.30
C ALA A 37 16.42 -15.19 11.25
N LYS A 38 16.44 -15.79 10.06
CA LYS A 38 17.13 -17.06 9.76
C LYS A 38 18.48 -16.80 9.08
N GLU A 39 19.19 -17.89 8.78
CA GLU A 39 20.46 -17.86 8.05
C GLU A 39 20.38 -17.14 6.68
N LEU A 40 19.20 -17.17 6.05
CA LEU A 40 18.95 -16.58 4.74
C LEU A 40 17.52 -16.07 4.62
N LEU A 41 17.38 -14.80 4.22
CA LEU A 41 16.12 -14.18 3.81
C LEU A 41 16.19 -13.89 2.31
N ILE A 42 15.25 -14.47 1.55
CA ILE A 42 15.17 -14.29 0.11
C ILE A 42 13.96 -13.42 -0.22
N LEU A 43 14.20 -12.35 -0.96
CA LEU A 43 13.16 -11.47 -1.51
C LEU A 43 13.44 -11.30 -3.01
N GLU A 44 12.69 -12.02 -3.84
CA GLU A 44 12.90 -12.05 -5.29
C GLU A 44 14.35 -12.41 -5.66
N ASP A 45 15.09 -11.48 -6.29
CA ASP A 45 16.49 -11.63 -6.69
C ASP A 45 17.48 -11.27 -5.59
N TYR A 46 17.01 -10.77 -4.43
CA TYR A 46 17.84 -10.48 -3.28
C TYR A 46 17.94 -11.67 -2.32
N ALA A 47 19.18 -11.94 -1.89
CA ALA A 47 19.49 -12.91 -0.84
C ALA A 47 20.27 -12.21 0.28
N PHE A 48 19.60 -11.99 1.41
CA PHE A 48 20.19 -11.41 2.61
C PHE A 48 20.66 -12.53 3.54
N LYS A 49 21.93 -12.51 3.89
CA LYS A 49 22.53 -13.45 4.84
C LYS A 49 22.30 -13.00 6.28
N GLU A 50 22.42 -13.94 7.22
CA GLU A 50 22.24 -13.74 8.66
C GLU A 50 22.89 -12.47 9.19
N GLU A 51 24.13 -12.17 8.80
CA GLU A 51 24.86 -11.00 9.30
C GLU A 51 24.20 -9.65 8.93
N ASN A 52 23.28 -9.65 7.96
CA ASN A 52 22.55 -8.48 7.49
C ASN A 52 21.09 -8.44 7.95
N ILE A 53 20.61 -9.48 8.66
CA ILE A 53 19.24 -9.57 9.15
C ILE A 53 19.21 -9.32 10.66
N ILE A 54 18.37 -8.38 11.09
CA ILE A 54 18.23 -8.01 12.49
C ILE A 54 16.76 -8.17 12.89
N PHE A 55 16.50 -9.10 13.81
CA PHE A 55 15.24 -9.05 14.57
C PHE A 55 15.34 -7.94 15.61
N ASP A 56 14.33 -7.08 15.66
CA ASP A 56 14.29 -5.94 16.58
C ASP A 56 12.89 -5.80 17.20
N GLU A 57 12.83 -5.79 18.54
CA GLU A 57 11.56 -5.68 19.27
C GLU A 57 10.85 -4.34 19.02
N THR A 58 11.57 -3.26 18.73
CA THR A 58 10.95 -1.98 18.34
C THR A 58 10.25 -2.11 17.00
N ILE A 59 10.84 -2.84 16.06
CA ILE A 59 10.21 -3.12 14.76
C ILE A 59 8.99 -4.02 14.93
N LYS A 60 9.06 -5.05 15.76
CA LYS A 60 7.88 -5.86 16.10
C LYS A 60 6.75 -5.03 16.72
N ASN A 61 7.05 -4.16 17.68
CA ASN A 61 6.08 -3.24 18.30
C ASN A 61 5.48 -2.23 17.28
N LEU A 62 6.30 -1.74 16.35
CA LEU A 62 5.86 -0.89 15.24
C LEU A 62 4.84 -1.66 14.39
N THR A 63 5.15 -2.90 14.04
CA THR A 63 4.28 -3.75 13.23
C THR A 63 2.97 -4.07 13.94
N GLU A 64 2.97 -4.33 15.26
CA GLU A 64 1.75 -4.49 16.06
C GLU A 64 0.88 -3.22 16.10
N THR A 65 1.52 -2.05 16.02
CA THR A 65 0.79 -0.77 15.96
C THR A 65 0.20 -0.55 14.58
N ILE A 66 0.99 -0.75 13.52
CA ILE A 66 0.53 -0.59 12.13
C ILE A 66 -0.53 -1.63 11.77
N SER A 67 -0.45 -2.86 12.27
CA SER A 67 -1.42 -3.92 11.93
C SER A 67 -2.84 -3.52 12.30
N LYS A 68 -3.02 -2.77 13.40
CA LYS A 68 -4.31 -2.21 13.82
C LYS A 68 -4.89 -1.20 12.83
N LEU A 69 -4.08 -0.71 11.89
CA LEU A 69 -4.47 0.27 10.88
C LEU A 69 -4.90 -0.37 9.54
N ILE A 70 -4.57 -1.64 9.28
CA ILE A 70 -4.68 -2.26 7.92
C ILE A 70 -6.09 -2.74 7.62
N SER A 71 -6.58 -3.71 8.39
CA SER A 71 -7.92 -4.30 8.29
C SER A 71 -8.34 -4.84 9.65
N SER A 72 -9.63 -5.04 9.88
CA SER A 72 -10.14 -5.58 11.16
C SER A 72 -10.14 -7.11 11.22
N ASP A 73 -9.78 -7.80 10.12
CA ASP A 73 -9.68 -9.26 10.13
C ASP A 73 -8.35 -9.71 10.76
N GLY A 74 -8.44 -10.65 11.71
CA GLY A 74 -7.27 -11.14 12.43
C GLY A 74 -6.22 -11.77 11.51
N PHE A 75 -6.65 -12.41 10.42
CA PHE A 75 -5.75 -13.08 9.48
C PHE A 75 -4.78 -12.11 8.80
N SER A 76 -5.25 -11.01 8.24
CA SER A 76 -4.41 -10.02 7.58
C SER A 76 -3.48 -9.31 8.58
N GLN A 77 -3.97 -9.04 9.79
CA GLN A 77 -3.14 -8.48 10.85
C GLN A 77 -2.02 -9.43 11.26
N ASP A 78 -2.32 -10.71 11.44
CA ASP A 78 -1.34 -11.74 11.81
C ASP A 78 -0.31 -11.93 10.71
N ARG A 79 -0.76 -12.07 9.46
CA ARG A 79 0.12 -12.15 8.29
C ARG A 79 1.05 -10.94 8.19
N PHE A 80 0.54 -9.73 8.39
CA PHE A 80 1.36 -8.52 8.38
C PHE A 80 2.42 -8.54 9.49
N LYS A 81 2.03 -8.91 10.72
CA LYS A 81 2.95 -9.04 11.87
C LYS A 81 4.06 -10.04 11.63
N GLU A 82 3.76 -11.16 10.99
CA GLU A 82 4.73 -12.24 10.77
C GLU A 82 5.70 -11.95 9.61
N ASN A 83 5.29 -11.15 8.62
CA ASN A 83 5.98 -10.98 7.34
C ASN A 83 6.52 -9.54 7.10
N PHE A 84 6.59 -8.70 8.12
CA PHE A 84 7.05 -7.31 7.94
C PHE A 84 8.57 -7.23 7.92
N VAL A 85 9.09 -6.65 6.84
CA VAL A 85 10.52 -6.48 6.58
C VAL A 85 10.79 -5.02 6.23
N ILE A 86 11.77 -4.42 6.88
CA ILE A 86 12.32 -3.11 6.53
C ILE A 86 13.62 -3.36 5.76
N LEU A 87 13.66 -2.85 4.53
CA LEU A 87 14.84 -2.88 3.68
C LEU A 87 15.54 -1.52 3.69
N PRO A 88 16.86 -1.50 3.40
CA PRO A 88 17.53 -0.26 3.03
C PRO A 88 16.87 0.41 1.82
N ASP A 89 16.94 1.74 1.76
CA ASP A 89 16.23 2.53 0.75
C ASP A 89 16.58 2.12 -0.69
N ARG A 90 17.84 1.75 -0.94
CA ARG A 90 18.31 1.39 -2.28
C ARG A 90 17.69 0.08 -2.75
N GLU A 91 17.73 -0.96 -1.91
CA GLU A 91 17.18 -2.29 -2.15
C GLU A 91 15.66 -2.20 -2.32
N PHE A 92 14.98 -1.45 -1.45
CA PHE A 92 13.55 -1.18 -1.60
C PHE A 92 13.21 -0.51 -2.94
N CYS A 93 13.93 0.56 -3.30
CA CYS A 93 13.70 1.28 -4.55
C CYS A 93 14.01 0.44 -5.80
N TYR A 94 14.98 -0.47 -5.72
CA TYR A 94 15.30 -1.36 -6.83
C TYR A 94 14.24 -2.45 -6.97
N LEU A 95 13.85 -3.08 -5.86
CA LEU A 95 12.80 -4.10 -5.83
C LEU A 95 11.48 -3.55 -6.40
N LEU A 96 11.08 -2.33 -6.02
CA LEU A 96 9.88 -1.69 -6.59
C LEU A 96 9.89 -1.50 -8.12
N LYS A 97 11.06 -1.51 -8.78
CA LYS A 97 11.13 -1.40 -10.24
C LYS A 97 10.92 -2.72 -10.97
N SER A 98 11.04 -3.85 -10.26
CA SER A 98 10.97 -5.18 -10.86
C SER A 98 9.76 -5.99 -10.41
N VAL A 99 9.15 -5.66 -9.26
CA VAL A 99 8.05 -6.47 -8.68
C VAL A 99 6.65 -6.06 -9.14
N LEU A 100 6.50 -4.93 -9.83
CA LEU A 100 5.18 -4.52 -10.32
C LEU A 100 4.72 -5.47 -11.44
N PRO A 101 3.56 -6.14 -11.29
CA PRO A 101 3.07 -7.05 -12.31
C PRO A 101 2.83 -6.32 -13.63
N VAL A 102 3.46 -6.82 -14.69
CA VAL A 102 3.23 -6.37 -16.07
C VAL A 102 2.50 -7.48 -16.82
N GLN A 103 1.26 -7.24 -17.22
CA GLN A 103 0.42 -8.23 -17.89
C GLN A 103 0.19 -7.88 -19.36
N PRO A 104 0.47 -8.80 -20.30
CA PRO A 104 0.04 -8.64 -21.68
C PRO A 104 -1.49 -8.78 -21.80
N ARG A 105 -2.11 -7.87 -22.52
CA ARG A 105 -3.52 -7.88 -22.90
C ARG A 105 -3.64 -8.01 -24.41
N VAL A 106 -4.58 -8.83 -24.85
CA VAL A 106 -4.83 -9.07 -26.26
C VAL A 106 -6.28 -8.81 -26.59
N LYS A 107 -6.50 -7.99 -27.62
CA LYS A 107 -7.78 -7.91 -28.32
C LYS A 107 -7.67 -8.80 -29.56
N LEU A 108 -8.44 -9.88 -29.58
CA LEU A 108 -8.47 -10.79 -30.73
C LEU A 108 -9.51 -10.32 -31.76
N THR A 109 -9.20 -10.52 -33.03
CA THR A 109 -10.19 -10.48 -34.12
C THR A 109 -11.08 -11.73 -34.08
N SER A 110 -12.14 -11.72 -34.87
CA SER A 110 -13.01 -12.88 -35.12
C SER A 110 -12.22 -14.10 -35.61
N ALA A 111 -11.13 -13.89 -36.38
CA ALA A 111 -10.18 -14.93 -36.79
C ALA A 111 -9.18 -15.37 -35.70
N LYS A 112 -9.35 -14.93 -34.45
CA LYS A 112 -8.48 -15.27 -33.31
C LYS A 112 -7.03 -14.81 -33.47
N THR A 113 -6.82 -13.69 -34.17
CA THR A 113 -5.50 -13.07 -34.33
C THR A 113 -5.43 -11.72 -33.63
N ALA A 114 -4.23 -11.29 -33.21
CA ALA A 114 -3.99 -9.95 -32.67
C ALA A 114 -3.64 -8.91 -33.75
N SER A 115 -3.66 -9.31 -35.03
CA SER A 115 -3.33 -8.47 -36.19
C SER A 115 -4.59 -7.99 -36.91
N LYS A 116 -4.40 -7.17 -37.95
CA LYS A 116 -5.49 -6.80 -38.87
C LYS A 116 -6.02 -8.05 -39.58
N TYR A 117 -7.34 -8.20 -39.64
CA TYR A 117 -8.04 -9.28 -40.33
C TYR A 117 -9.08 -8.70 -41.29
N ILE A 118 -9.15 -9.23 -42.51
CA ILE A 118 -10.15 -8.83 -43.52
C ILE A 118 -11.28 -9.85 -43.48
N LEU A 119 -12.52 -9.35 -43.34
CA LEU A 119 -13.71 -10.19 -43.26
C LEU A 119 -14.06 -10.79 -44.63
N PRO A 120 -14.60 -12.03 -44.69
CA PRO A 120 -15.05 -12.66 -45.93
C PRO A 120 -16.06 -11.81 -46.74
N GLU A 121 -16.94 -11.10 -46.05
CA GLU A 121 -17.98 -10.22 -46.60
C GLU A 121 -17.48 -8.82 -46.99
N GLY A 122 -16.19 -8.54 -46.79
CA GLY A 122 -15.60 -7.21 -46.92
C GLY A 122 -15.69 -6.40 -45.63
N GLY A 123 -14.63 -5.62 -45.35
CA GLY A 123 -14.45 -4.91 -44.08
C GLY A 123 -13.19 -5.37 -43.34
N GLU A 124 -12.78 -4.60 -42.32
CA GLU A 124 -11.52 -4.83 -41.61
C GLU A 124 -11.72 -4.81 -40.10
N GLU A 125 -11.20 -5.83 -39.42
CA GLU A 125 -11.04 -5.86 -37.98
C GLU A 125 -9.58 -5.61 -37.60
N LYS A 126 -9.37 -4.95 -36.45
CA LYS A 126 -8.04 -4.79 -35.86
C LYS A 126 -8.00 -5.46 -34.49
N GLY A 127 -7.15 -6.48 -34.38
CA GLY A 127 -6.67 -6.94 -33.09
C GLY A 127 -5.69 -5.93 -32.47
N ASN A 128 -5.27 -6.20 -31.24
CA ASN A 128 -4.27 -5.39 -30.55
C ASN A 128 -3.53 -6.24 -29.50
N LEU A 129 -2.30 -5.85 -29.19
CA LEU A 129 -1.50 -6.38 -28.08
C LEU A 129 -0.87 -5.19 -27.35
N TRP A 130 -1.08 -5.11 -26.05
CA TRP A 130 -0.48 -4.09 -25.20
C TRP A 130 -0.11 -4.69 -23.85
N TYR A 131 0.69 -3.96 -23.08
CA TYR A 131 1.09 -4.34 -21.73
C TYR A 131 0.54 -3.32 -20.74
N GLU A 132 0.04 -3.81 -19.61
CA GLU A 132 -0.47 -3.00 -18.52
C GLU A 132 0.32 -3.34 -17.25
N GLU A 133 0.72 -2.31 -16.51
CA GLU A 133 1.37 -2.44 -15.20
C GLU A 133 0.32 -2.21 -14.10
N PHE A 134 0.39 -3.00 -13.03
CA PHE A 134 -0.53 -2.90 -11.91
C PHE A 134 0.22 -2.82 -10.60
N VAL A 135 -0.41 -2.19 -9.61
CA VAL A 135 0.02 -2.33 -8.22
C VAL A 135 -0.39 -3.74 -7.73
N PRO A 136 0.51 -4.51 -7.10
CA PRO A 136 0.19 -5.81 -6.55
C PRO A 136 -0.98 -5.79 -5.56
N PRO A 137 -1.79 -6.86 -5.49
CA PRO A 137 -2.68 -7.06 -4.34
C PRO A 137 -1.85 -7.09 -3.03
N GLU A 138 -2.49 -6.86 -1.89
CA GLU A 138 -1.83 -6.74 -0.57
C GLU A 138 -0.89 -5.52 -0.40
N SER A 139 -0.96 -4.54 -1.32
CA SER A 139 -0.24 -3.26 -1.16
C SER A 139 -0.98 -2.33 -0.20
N LEU A 140 -0.30 -1.88 0.85
CA LEU A 140 -0.85 -0.92 1.82
C LEU A 140 -0.58 0.52 1.39
N PHE A 141 -1.64 1.30 1.24
CA PHE A 141 -1.56 2.74 1.01
C PHE A 141 -2.06 3.52 2.21
N MET A 142 -1.47 4.69 2.43
CA MET A 142 -1.89 5.62 3.45
C MET A 142 -2.20 6.97 2.82
N SER A 143 -3.35 7.53 3.18
CA SER A 143 -3.75 8.88 2.81
C SER A 143 -4.19 9.63 4.05
N PHE A 144 -3.94 10.93 4.07
CA PHE A 144 -4.32 11.80 5.17
C PHE A 144 -5.34 12.83 4.70
N ILE A 145 -6.42 12.94 5.46
CA ILE A 145 -7.53 13.86 5.17
C ILE A 145 -7.62 14.87 6.32
N MET A 146 -7.71 16.16 5.98
CA MET A 146 -7.90 17.23 6.95
C MET A 146 -8.85 18.29 6.42
N ASP A 147 -9.58 18.92 7.34
CA ASP A 147 -10.36 20.10 7.02
C ASP A 147 -9.42 21.29 6.75
N ARG A 148 -9.75 22.09 5.73
CA ARG A 148 -9.02 23.32 5.46
C ARG A 148 -9.44 24.39 6.49
N PRO A 149 -8.51 25.04 7.21
CA PRO A 149 -8.88 25.94 8.32
C PRO A 149 -9.66 27.21 7.93
N ILE A 150 -9.75 27.58 6.64
CA ILE A 150 -10.09 28.96 6.21
C ILE A 150 -11.33 29.02 5.31
N VAL A 151 -11.82 27.90 4.76
CA VAL A 151 -12.81 27.97 3.65
C VAL A 151 -14.23 28.24 4.14
N ASP A 152 -14.53 28.03 5.43
CA ASP A 152 -15.89 28.15 5.93
C ASP A 152 -15.94 28.74 7.34
N LYS A 153 -16.25 30.03 7.46
CA LYS A 153 -16.48 30.70 8.75
C LYS A 153 -17.67 30.10 9.50
N GLU A 154 -18.60 29.45 8.79
CA GLU A 154 -19.78 28.79 9.37
C GLU A 154 -19.55 27.29 9.60
N LYS A 155 -18.39 26.72 9.19
CA LYS A 155 -18.07 25.28 9.26
C LYS A 155 -19.16 24.36 8.70
N LYS A 156 -19.89 24.76 7.65
CA LYS A 156 -20.94 23.95 7.01
C LYS A 156 -20.41 22.67 6.38
N TYR A 157 -19.15 22.64 5.93
CA TYR A 157 -18.57 21.47 5.28
C TYR A 157 -17.28 21.00 5.97
N SER A 158 -17.31 19.77 6.48
CA SER A 158 -16.15 19.07 7.04
C SER A 158 -15.95 17.75 6.29
N ALA A 159 -14.77 17.56 5.72
CA ALA A 159 -14.36 16.32 5.09
C ALA A 159 -14.33 15.19 6.13
N LEU A 160 -13.94 15.49 7.36
CA LEU A 160 -13.95 14.53 8.47
C LEU A 160 -15.38 14.07 8.78
N GLN A 161 -16.33 15.01 8.93
CA GLN A 161 -17.74 14.65 9.16
C GLN A 161 -18.35 13.87 8.00
N PHE A 162 -17.97 14.19 6.76
CA PHE A 162 -18.39 13.42 5.59
C PHE A 162 -17.88 11.98 5.66
N TYR A 163 -16.58 11.79 5.90
CA TYR A 163 -15.99 10.46 6.01
C TYR A 163 -16.58 9.67 7.17
N GLU A 164 -16.84 10.28 8.33
CA GLU A 164 -17.51 9.60 9.45
C GLU A 164 -18.88 9.06 9.06
N LYS A 165 -19.70 9.89 8.41
CA LYS A 165 -21.06 9.51 7.95
C LYS A 165 -21.06 8.47 6.84
N CYS A 166 -19.97 8.38 6.06
CA CYS A 166 -19.88 7.50 4.90
C CYS A 166 -18.92 6.32 5.09
N SER A 167 -18.22 6.23 6.22
CA SER A 167 -17.13 5.28 6.46
C SER A 167 -17.48 3.83 6.12
N GLU A 168 -18.64 3.35 6.56
CA GLU A 168 -19.13 2.00 6.24
C GLU A 168 -19.31 1.79 4.73
N LYS A 169 -19.85 2.78 4.02
CA LYS A 169 -20.05 2.74 2.56
C LYS A 169 -18.76 2.89 1.77
N LEU A 170 -17.72 3.46 2.39
CA LEU A 170 -16.40 3.65 1.80
C LEU A 170 -15.43 2.53 2.18
N SER A 171 -15.86 1.51 2.94
CA SER A 171 -15.00 0.43 3.44
C SER A 171 -14.42 -0.45 2.34
N LEU A 172 -15.04 -0.49 1.16
CA LEU A 172 -14.55 -1.16 -0.04
C LEU A 172 -14.78 -0.23 -1.25
N LEU A 173 -13.71 0.25 -1.87
CA LEU A 173 -13.79 1.10 -3.07
C LEU A 173 -13.03 0.49 -4.23
N GLN A 174 -13.53 0.74 -5.43
CA GLN A 174 -12.78 0.53 -6.66
C GLN A 174 -11.98 1.80 -6.97
N LEU A 175 -10.68 1.64 -7.20
CA LEU A 175 -9.74 2.71 -7.53
C LEU A 175 -9.02 2.38 -8.85
N GLY A 176 -9.01 3.32 -9.79
CA GLY A 176 -8.31 3.19 -11.07
C GLY A 176 -9.14 2.57 -12.19
N GLY A 177 -8.49 2.11 -13.25
CA GLY A 177 -9.15 1.49 -14.41
C GLY A 177 -9.43 -0.01 -14.21
N ASN A 178 -9.91 -0.67 -15.27
CA ASN A 178 -10.08 -2.13 -15.33
C ASN A 178 -11.03 -2.73 -14.27
N GLU A 179 -11.99 -1.95 -13.77
CA GLU A 179 -13.06 -2.41 -12.87
C GLU A 179 -13.80 -3.64 -13.42
N THR A 180 -14.19 -3.59 -14.70
CA THR A 180 -15.00 -4.64 -15.35
C THR A 180 -14.29 -5.98 -15.48
N VAL A 181 -12.97 -6.00 -15.29
CA VAL A 181 -12.13 -7.21 -15.26
C VAL A 181 -11.56 -7.47 -13.87
N GLY A 182 -12.10 -6.82 -12.84
CA GLY A 182 -11.87 -7.14 -11.42
C GLY A 182 -10.71 -6.41 -10.75
N TYR A 183 -10.18 -5.32 -11.32
CA TYR A 183 -9.01 -4.62 -10.76
C TYR A 183 -9.41 -3.39 -9.92
N GLY A 184 -8.53 -3.06 -8.97
CA GLY A 184 -8.62 -1.81 -8.21
C GLY A 184 -9.48 -1.86 -6.95
N TRP A 185 -9.93 -3.05 -6.52
CA TRP A 185 -10.70 -3.18 -5.28
C TRP A 185 -9.78 -3.02 -4.06
N CYS A 186 -10.07 -2.02 -3.24
CA CYS A 186 -9.29 -1.66 -2.05
C CYS A 186 -10.19 -1.63 -0.81
N VAL A 187 -9.78 -2.33 0.24
CA VAL A 187 -10.37 -2.17 1.57
C VAL A 187 -9.84 -0.87 2.17
N ILE A 188 -10.73 -0.05 2.73
CA ILE A 188 -10.38 1.23 3.32
C ILE A 188 -10.71 1.21 4.80
N ASN A 189 -9.65 1.40 5.59
CA ASN A 189 -9.77 1.69 7.01
C ASN A 189 -9.60 3.19 7.25
N TYR A 190 -10.57 3.76 7.97
CA TYR A 190 -10.52 5.15 8.41
C TYR A 190 -10.17 5.24 9.89
N ILE A 191 -9.24 6.15 10.22
CA ILE A 191 -8.78 6.39 11.59
C ILE A 191 -8.81 7.89 11.84
N ARG A 192 -9.46 8.28 12.93
CA ARG A 192 -9.55 9.68 13.33
C ARG A 192 -8.34 10.08 14.18
N GLY A 193 -7.70 11.19 13.82
CA GLY A 193 -6.69 11.86 14.64
C GLY A 193 -7.25 12.32 15.98
N LEU A 194 -6.49 12.12 17.07
CA LEU A 194 -6.92 12.47 18.43
C LEU A 194 -6.87 13.97 18.73
N LYS A 195 -6.20 14.77 17.89
CA LYS A 195 -6.18 16.23 18.06
C LYS A 195 -7.32 16.86 17.26
N ASP A 196 -8.29 17.44 17.97
CA ASP A 196 -9.06 18.55 17.42
C ASP A 196 -8.04 19.59 16.95
N GLY A 197 -8.00 19.84 15.64
CA GLY A 197 -7.03 20.69 14.96
C GLY A 197 -7.12 22.18 15.33
N GLN A 198 -7.15 22.52 16.62
CA GLN A 198 -6.84 23.85 17.11
C GLN A 198 -5.32 24.02 17.08
N ARG A 199 -4.80 24.36 15.90
CA ARG A 199 -3.53 25.10 15.86
C ARG A 199 -3.77 26.42 16.59
N LYS A 200 -3.17 26.60 17.76
CA LYS A 200 -2.93 27.93 18.34
C LYS A 200 -1.96 28.70 17.46
#